data_AF-A0A1Q7FZ66-F1
#
_entry.id   AF-A0A1Q7FZ66-F1
#
_cell.length_a   1.000
_cell.length_b   1.000
_cell.length_c   1.000
_cell.angle_alpha   90.00
_cell.angle_beta   90.00
_cell.angle_gamma   90.00
#
_symmetry.space_group_name_H-M   'P 1'
#
loop_
_entity.id
_entity.type
_entity.pdbx_description
1 polymer ?
#
loop_
_entity_poly.entity_id
_entity_poly.type
_entity_poly.pdbx_seq_one_letter_code
_entity_poly.pdbx_strand_id
1 'polypeptide(L)'
;MILRALLLALSTRPRIGEWMNRLPVTRGFVRRFVAGTAADDALAVIADLNARGLQGAVTYLGENVRTPAEAEHATEVYVQLLDEIKRRNLLALPSLKLTHLGLDLGEPVGRANLTRVLERGRATGTRVWIDMESSAYTERTLALYARLRPTYANCACVVQAYLRRTPADVERLVELGATVRLCKGAYREPREIAYPDKRDVDQAYARLIDRLLAPDALGRGVYPGFATHDERLIARVRDRAAERRIAADRFEIQMLYGIRPDLGAALRAQGLAVRVLVPFGEDWYGYFMRRLAERPANLLFLLRNLGRG
;
A
#
# COMPACT_ATOMS: atom_id res chain seq x y z
N MET A 1 10.46 -13.73 17.20
CA MET A 1 11.39 -12.88 16.40
C MET A 1 12.15 -13.67 15.33
N ILE A 2 12.68 -14.87 15.63
CA ILE A 2 13.42 -15.73 14.68
C ILE A 2 12.61 -16.08 13.41
N LEU A 3 11.35 -16.49 13.58
CA LEU A 3 10.47 -16.87 12.46
C LEU A 3 10.16 -15.72 11.49
N ARG A 4 9.92 -14.50 12.00
CA ARG A 4 9.71 -13.29 11.17
C ARG A 4 10.96 -12.98 10.37
N ALA A 5 12.14 -13.03 11.01
CA ALA A 5 13.41 -12.80 10.34
C ALA A 5 13.69 -13.84 9.25
N LEU A 6 13.39 -15.11 9.50
CA LEU A 6 13.51 -16.20 8.54
C LEU A 6 12.58 -15.99 7.33
N LEU A 7 11.29 -15.69 7.55
CA LEU A 7 10.34 -15.47 6.45
C LEU A 7 10.69 -14.23 5.62
N LEU A 8 11.17 -13.16 6.25
CA LEU A 8 11.69 -11.99 5.53
C LEU A 8 12.95 -12.36 4.72
N ALA A 9 13.87 -13.14 5.27
CA ALA A 9 15.04 -13.61 4.53
C ALA A 9 14.69 -14.57 3.38
N LEU A 10 13.63 -15.37 3.51
CA LEU A 10 13.15 -16.25 2.43
C LEU A 10 12.40 -15.46 1.33
N SER A 11 11.85 -14.29 1.66
CA SER A 11 11.16 -13.43 0.69
C SER A 11 12.08 -12.89 -0.41
N THR A 12 13.40 -12.88 -0.19
CA THR A 12 14.41 -12.47 -1.18
C THR A 12 14.95 -13.62 -2.03
N ARG A 13 14.38 -14.84 -1.92
CA ARG A 13 14.83 -16.04 -2.64
C ARG A 13 13.82 -16.50 -3.71
N PRO A 14 13.93 -16.05 -4.97
CA PRO A 14 12.92 -16.30 -6.02
C PRO A 14 12.71 -17.78 -6.38
N ARG A 15 13.76 -18.62 -6.29
CA ARG A 15 13.70 -20.06 -6.59
C ARG A 15 12.70 -20.85 -5.72
N ILE A 16 12.39 -20.36 -4.53
CA ILE A 16 11.41 -21.00 -3.64
C ILE A 16 9.98 -20.70 -4.13
N GLY A 17 9.75 -19.52 -4.71
CA GLY A 17 8.48 -19.16 -5.33
C GLY A 17 8.15 -20.03 -6.55
N GLU A 18 9.15 -20.32 -7.38
CA GLU A 18 9.01 -21.22 -8.54
C GLU A 18 8.61 -22.63 -8.13
N TRP A 19 9.19 -23.17 -7.06
CA TRP A 19 8.82 -24.47 -6.51
C TRP A 19 7.40 -24.45 -5.92
N MET A 20 7.05 -23.40 -5.19
CA MET A 20 5.70 -23.24 -4.62
C MET A 20 4.60 -23.12 -5.68
N ASN A 21 4.87 -22.53 -6.86
CA ASN A 21 3.89 -22.45 -7.95
C ASN A 21 3.43 -23.82 -8.48
N ARG A 22 4.23 -24.87 -8.29
CA ARG A 22 3.96 -26.22 -8.80
C ARG A 22 3.06 -27.05 -7.88
N LEU A 23 2.76 -26.57 -6.67
CA LEU A 23 1.93 -27.28 -5.70
C LEU A 23 0.48 -26.75 -5.73
N PRO A 24 -0.56 -27.58 -5.91
CA PRO A 24 -1.95 -27.12 -5.94
C PRO A 24 -2.42 -26.48 -4.62
N VAL A 25 -1.95 -27.00 -3.48
CA VAL A 25 -2.33 -26.54 -2.13
C VAL A 25 -1.81 -25.12 -1.84
N THR A 26 -0.62 -24.77 -2.33
CA THR A 26 -0.06 -23.42 -2.18
C THR A 26 -0.79 -22.41 -3.07
N ARG A 27 -1.28 -22.80 -4.25
CA ARG A 27 -2.03 -21.94 -5.17
C ARG A 27 -3.31 -21.37 -4.55
N GLY A 28 -4.12 -22.23 -3.91
CA GLY A 28 -5.35 -21.79 -3.24
C GLY A 28 -5.08 -20.83 -2.07
N PHE A 29 -3.97 -21.04 -1.36
CA PHE A 29 -3.58 -20.18 -0.26
C PHE A 29 -2.96 -18.85 -0.71
N VAL A 30 -2.20 -18.83 -1.80
CA VAL A 30 -1.69 -17.59 -2.43
C VAL A 30 -2.85 -16.73 -2.92
N ARG A 31 -3.87 -17.35 -3.55
CA ARG A 31 -5.09 -16.66 -4.03
C ARG A 31 -5.86 -15.92 -2.94
N ARG A 32 -5.66 -16.29 -1.67
CA ARG A 32 -6.23 -15.55 -0.53
C ARG A 32 -5.65 -14.15 -0.39
N PHE A 33 -4.38 -13.95 -0.75
CA PHE A 33 -3.65 -12.69 -0.54
C PHE A 33 -3.29 -11.98 -1.84
N VAL A 34 -3.36 -12.68 -2.97
CA VAL A 34 -3.04 -12.18 -4.31
C VAL A 34 -4.18 -12.57 -5.24
N ALA A 35 -4.77 -11.60 -5.95
CA ALA A 35 -5.96 -11.85 -6.74
C ALA A 35 -5.70 -12.83 -7.90
N GLY A 36 -4.50 -12.75 -8.48
CA GLY A 36 -4.06 -13.60 -9.58
C GLY A 36 -2.81 -13.02 -10.23
N THR A 37 -2.48 -13.51 -11.42
CA THR A 37 -1.34 -13.01 -12.20
C THR A 37 -1.77 -11.97 -13.23
N ALA A 38 -3.03 -11.98 -13.67
CA ALA A 38 -3.54 -11.01 -14.64
C ALA A 38 -4.20 -9.80 -13.96
N ALA A 39 -4.17 -8.65 -14.64
CA ALA A 39 -4.89 -7.45 -14.20
C ALA A 39 -6.40 -7.71 -14.03
N ASP A 40 -6.98 -8.51 -14.94
CA ASP A 40 -8.40 -8.88 -14.89
C ASP A 40 -8.80 -9.61 -13.61
N ASP A 41 -7.92 -10.45 -13.06
CA ASP A 41 -8.16 -11.14 -11.79
C ASP A 41 -8.33 -10.12 -10.65
N ALA A 42 -7.43 -9.12 -10.58
CA ALA A 42 -7.53 -8.05 -9.58
C ALA A 42 -8.76 -7.17 -9.77
N LEU A 43 -9.09 -6.81 -11.01
CA LEU A 43 -10.25 -5.97 -11.29
C LEU A 43 -11.57 -6.68 -10.98
N ALA A 44 -11.65 -8.01 -11.19
CA ALA A 44 -12.81 -8.81 -10.78
C ALA A 44 -12.97 -8.85 -9.26
N VAL A 45 -11.87 -9.06 -8.51
CA VAL A 45 -11.88 -8.98 -7.04
C VAL A 45 -12.31 -7.59 -6.56
N ILE A 46 -11.84 -6.53 -7.21
CA ILE A 46 -12.22 -5.15 -6.89
C ILE A 46 -13.70 -4.90 -7.16
N ALA A 47 -14.26 -5.43 -8.26
CA ALA A 47 -15.69 -5.31 -8.53
C ALA A 47 -16.53 -5.95 -7.41
N ASP A 48 -16.16 -7.14 -6.93
CA ASP A 48 -16.80 -7.80 -5.79
C ASP A 48 -16.63 -7.00 -4.47
N LEU A 49 -15.49 -6.37 -4.24
CA LEU A 49 -15.31 -5.43 -3.12
C LEU A 49 -16.24 -4.21 -3.25
N ASN A 50 -16.33 -3.61 -4.44
CA ASN A 50 -17.19 -2.45 -4.71
C ASN A 50 -18.66 -2.77 -4.50
N ALA A 51 -19.12 -3.95 -4.92
CA ALA A 51 -20.49 -4.42 -4.69
C ALA A 51 -20.84 -4.51 -3.18
N ARG A 52 -19.84 -4.70 -2.32
CA ARG A 52 -19.98 -4.71 -0.85
C ARG A 52 -19.71 -3.34 -0.20
N GLY A 53 -19.58 -2.30 -1.01
CA GLY A 53 -19.31 -0.93 -0.56
C GLY A 53 -17.87 -0.66 -0.15
N LEU A 54 -16.93 -1.57 -0.41
CA LEU A 54 -15.50 -1.39 -0.17
C LEU A 54 -14.81 -0.84 -1.41
N GLN A 55 -13.81 0.01 -1.23
CA GLN A 55 -13.02 0.56 -2.33
C GLN A 55 -11.78 -0.32 -2.60
N GLY A 56 -11.23 -0.25 -3.81
CA GLY A 56 -10.02 -0.97 -4.22
C GLY A 56 -8.76 -0.08 -4.24
N ALA A 57 -7.62 -0.67 -3.94
CA ALA A 57 -6.33 -0.25 -4.47
C ALA A 57 -5.71 -1.43 -5.21
N VAL A 58 -5.35 -1.25 -6.48
CA VAL A 58 -4.72 -2.30 -7.27
C VAL A 58 -3.20 -2.08 -7.30
N THR A 59 -2.41 -3.13 -7.11
CA THR A 59 -0.95 -3.04 -7.20
C THR A 59 -0.40 -4.15 -8.09
N TYR A 60 0.37 -3.75 -9.10
CA TYR A 60 1.11 -4.68 -9.95
C TYR A 60 2.42 -5.02 -9.24
N LEU A 61 2.58 -6.30 -8.92
CA LEU A 61 3.71 -6.82 -8.15
C LEU A 61 4.99 -6.76 -8.99
N GLY A 62 5.99 -6.10 -8.42
CA GLY A 62 7.31 -5.89 -9.00
C GLY A 62 8.00 -4.73 -8.28
N GLU A 63 9.33 -4.77 -8.20
CA GLU A 63 10.20 -3.75 -7.60
C GLU A 63 11.61 -3.87 -8.19
N ASN A 64 12.39 -2.77 -8.18
CA ASN A 64 13.80 -2.75 -8.60
C ASN A 64 14.07 -3.32 -10.01
N VAL A 65 13.36 -2.81 -11.02
CA VAL A 65 13.62 -3.18 -12.43
C VAL A 65 15.04 -2.80 -12.84
N ARG A 66 15.62 -3.60 -13.74
CA ARG A 66 17.02 -3.52 -14.16
C ARG A 66 17.19 -2.94 -15.54
N THR A 67 16.12 -2.88 -16.33
CA THR A 67 16.17 -2.37 -17.70
C THR A 67 15.09 -1.32 -17.96
N PRO A 68 15.33 -0.34 -18.86
CA PRO A 68 14.31 0.60 -19.27
C PRO A 68 13.06 -0.08 -19.85
N ALA A 69 13.21 -1.23 -20.52
CA ALA A 69 12.10 -1.98 -21.09
C ALA A 69 11.18 -2.58 -20.01
N GLU A 70 11.73 -3.09 -18.91
CA GLU A 70 10.95 -3.55 -17.75
C GLU A 70 10.18 -2.40 -17.09
N ALA A 71 10.84 -1.23 -16.95
CA ALA A 71 10.22 -0.02 -16.42
C ALA A 71 9.05 0.46 -17.31
N GLU A 72 9.27 0.47 -18.63
CA GLU A 72 8.26 0.81 -19.64
C GLU A 72 7.06 -0.14 -19.57
N HIS A 73 7.31 -1.45 -19.48
CA HIS A 73 6.25 -2.44 -19.37
C HIS A 73 5.41 -2.23 -18.11
N ALA A 74 6.04 -1.99 -16.96
CA ALA A 74 5.33 -1.68 -15.72
C ALA A 74 4.47 -0.42 -15.83
N THR A 75 5.01 0.63 -16.46
CA THR A 75 4.27 1.87 -16.76
C THR A 75 3.03 1.61 -17.59
N GLU A 76 3.16 0.83 -18.67
CA GLU A 76 2.06 0.49 -19.56
C GLU A 76 0.96 -0.31 -18.82
N VAL A 77 1.34 -1.26 -17.96
CA VAL A 77 0.38 -1.97 -17.10
C VAL A 77 -0.42 -1.00 -16.23
N TYR A 78 0.23 -0.01 -15.60
CA TYR A 78 -0.50 0.98 -14.78
C TYR A 78 -1.40 1.91 -15.61
N VAL A 79 -0.97 2.29 -16.82
CA VAL A 79 -1.79 3.07 -17.76
C VAL A 79 -3.04 2.28 -18.15
N GLN A 80 -2.90 1.00 -18.50
CA GLN A 80 -4.01 0.12 -18.85
C GLN A 80 -4.95 -0.12 -17.65
N LEU A 81 -4.42 -0.28 -16.44
CA LEU A 81 -5.23 -0.39 -15.22
C LEU A 81 -6.13 0.85 -15.02
N LEU A 82 -5.60 2.05 -15.26
CA LEU A 82 -6.38 3.28 -15.15
C LEU A 82 -7.55 3.30 -16.15
N ASP A 83 -7.31 2.81 -17.36
CA ASP A 83 -8.32 2.72 -18.42
C ASP A 83 -9.42 1.74 -18.06
N GLU A 84 -9.02 0.56 -17.59
CA GLU A 84 -9.95 -0.48 -17.21
C GLU A 84 -10.75 -0.12 -15.97
N ILE A 85 -10.15 0.55 -14.98
CA ILE A 85 -10.85 1.12 -13.82
C ILE A 85 -11.94 2.09 -14.29
N LYS A 86 -11.60 3.00 -15.22
CA LYS A 86 -12.56 3.97 -15.75
C LYS A 86 -13.66 3.30 -16.57
N ARG A 87 -13.29 2.41 -17.49
CA ARG A 87 -14.20 1.68 -18.40
C ARG A 87 -15.21 0.84 -17.63
N ARG A 88 -14.77 0.17 -16.56
CA ARG A 88 -15.62 -0.68 -15.70
C ARG A 88 -16.32 0.11 -14.59
N ASN A 89 -16.08 1.42 -14.49
CA ASN A 89 -16.58 2.29 -13.42
C ASN A 89 -16.30 1.76 -12.00
N LEU A 90 -15.06 1.29 -11.78
CA LEU A 90 -14.64 0.72 -10.49
C LEU A 90 -14.23 1.83 -9.52
N LEU A 91 -14.60 1.68 -8.25
CA LEU A 91 -14.10 2.50 -7.14
C LEU A 91 -12.71 2.02 -6.73
N ALA A 92 -11.73 2.26 -7.60
CA ALA A 92 -10.36 1.80 -7.43
C ALA A 92 -9.32 2.81 -7.89
N LEU A 93 -8.07 2.58 -7.46
CA LEU A 93 -6.91 3.36 -7.87
C LEU A 93 -5.64 2.48 -7.87
N PRO A 94 -4.62 2.80 -8.68
CA PRO A 94 -3.35 2.12 -8.64
C PRO A 94 -2.49 2.53 -7.43
N SER A 95 -1.67 1.58 -6.98
CA SER A 95 -0.62 1.72 -5.97
C SER A 95 0.67 1.14 -6.53
N LEU A 96 1.68 1.97 -6.73
CA LEU A 96 2.90 1.65 -7.48
C LEU A 96 4.16 1.97 -6.70
N LYS A 97 5.27 1.31 -7.06
CA LYS A 97 6.61 1.59 -6.54
C LYS A 97 7.44 2.32 -7.59
N LEU A 98 8.23 3.30 -7.17
CA LEU A 98 9.05 4.07 -8.11
C LEU A 98 10.20 3.23 -8.68
N THR A 99 10.73 2.28 -7.91
CA THR A 99 11.73 1.35 -8.42
C THR A 99 11.17 0.42 -9.49
N HIS A 100 9.86 0.13 -9.48
CA HIS A 100 9.18 -0.61 -10.55
C HIS A 100 9.09 0.25 -11.83
N LEU A 101 9.00 1.58 -11.69
CA LEU A 101 9.00 2.53 -12.80
C LEU A 101 10.41 2.97 -13.25
N GLY A 102 11.47 2.35 -12.71
CA GLY A 102 12.85 2.62 -13.13
C GLY A 102 13.57 3.72 -12.35
N LEU A 103 13.17 4.02 -11.10
CA LEU A 103 13.90 4.98 -10.26
C LEU A 103 15.38 4.60 -10.10
N ASP A 104 15.73 3.32 -10.02
CA ASP A 104 17.13 2.86 -9.94
C ASP A 104 17.92 2.99 -11.24
N LEU A 105 17.24 3.18 -12.36
CA LEU A 105 17.86 3.48 -13.66
C LEU A 105 18.19 4.97 -13.82
N GLY A 106 17.77 5.78 -12.84
CA GLY A 106 17.94 7.23 -12.81
C GLY A 106 16.61 7.94 -12.56
N GLU A 107 16.67 9.05 -11.82
CA GLU A 107 15.47 9.86 -11.56
C GLU A 107 14.76 10.31 -12.85
N PRO A 108 15.44 10.74 -13.94
CA PRO A 108 14.76 11.11 -15.17
C PRO A 108 13.88 10.00 -15.75
N VAL A 109 14.31 8.74 -15.69
CA VAL A 109 13.56 7.57 -16.17
C VAL A 109 12.32 7.36 -15.32
N GLY A 110 12.50 7.21 -13.99
CA GLY A 110 11.39 7.02 -13.06
C GLY A 110 10.36 8.16 -13.10
N ARG A 111 10.82 9.41 -13.25
CA ARG A 111 9.94 10.58 -13.35
C ARG A 111 9.15 10.62 -14.67
N ALA A 112 9.77 10.29 -15.80
CA ALA A 112 9.07 10.25 -17.09
C ALA A 112 7.94 9.21 -17.06
N ASN A 113 8.25 8.02 -16.57
CA ASN A 113 7.31 6.92 -16.40
C ASN A 113 6.18 7.25 -15.42
N LEU A 114 6.51 7.80 -14.24
CA LEU A 114 5.50 8.26 -13.28
C LEU A 114 4.59 9.34 -13.87
N THR A 115 5.17 10.32 -14.58
CA THR A 115 4.40 11.40 -15.23
C THR A 115 3.36 10.83 -16.19
N ARG A 116 3.70 9.83 -17.02
CA ARG A 116 2.72 9.17 -17.91
C ARG A 116 1.56 8.55 -17.14
N VAL A 117 1.83 7.84 -16.05
CA VAL A 117 0.79 7.26 -15.19
C VAL A 117 -0.07 8.35 -14.55
N LEU A 118 0.54 9.44 -14.06
CA LEU A 118 -0.17 10.57 -13.46
C LEU A 118 -1.04 11.33 -14.45
N GLU A 119 -0.56 11.56 -15.68
CA GLU A 119 -1.34 12.17 -16.75
C GLU A 119 -2.54 11.32 -17.11
N ARG A 120 -2.35 9.99 -17.23
CA ARG A 120 -3.48 9.10 -17.49
C ARG A 120 -4.47 9.10 -16.33
N GLY A 121 -3.98 9.06 -15.09
CA GLY A 121 -4.83 9.16 -13.90
C GLY A 121 -5.63 10.46 -13.87
N ARG A 122 -5.04 11.58 -14.30
CA ARG A 122 -5.76 12.85 -14.43
C ARG A 122 -6.86 12.77 -15.49
N ALA A 123 -6.57 12.16 -16.64
CA ALA A 123 -7.55 11.97 -17.72
C ALA A 123 -8.72 11.05 -17.31
N THR A 124 -8.47 10.04 -16.46
CA THR A 124 -9.52 9.14 -15.97
C THR A 124 -10.24 9.64 -14.71
N GLY A 125 -9.72 10.70 -14.06
CA GLY A 125 -10.21 11.20 -12.78
C GLY A 125 -9.79 10.31 -11.60
N THR A 126 -8.70 9.55 -11.73
CA THR A 126 -8.21 8.57 -10.76
C THR A 126 -6.90 9.05 -10.11
N ARG A 127 -6.83 8.91 -8.79
CA ARG A 127 -5.62 9.15 -8.00
C ARG A 127 -4.61 8.01 -8.18
N VAL A 128 -3.33 8.29 -7.99
CA VAL A 128 -2.24 7.29 -8.03
C VAL A 128 -1.46 7.34 -6.71
N TRP A 129 -1.31 6.21 -6.04
CA TRP A 129 -0.46 6.11 -4.85
C TRP A 129 0.96 5.72 -5.24
N ILE A 130 1.92 6.53 -4.78
CA ILE A 130 3.34 6.19 -4.77
C ILE A 130 3.64 5.51 -3.43
N ASP A 131 3.77 4.19 -3.45
CA ASP A 131 4.15 3.39 -2.31
C ASP A 131 5.55 3.71 -1.83
N MET A 132 5.72 3.73 -0.51
CA MET A 132 7.01 3.98 0.12
C MET A 132 7.75 2.66 0.29
N GLU A 133 8.94 2.63 -0.31
CA GLU A 133 9.85 1.48 -0.29
C GLU A 133 10.74 1.54 0.97
N SER A 134 11.93 0.93 0.94
CA SER A 134 12.87 0.99 2.07
C SER A 134 13.38 2.42 2.31
N SER A 135 14.03 2.64 3.46
CA SER A 135 14.61 3.92 3.85
C SER A 135 15.59 4.50 2.82
N ALA A 136 16.25 3.65 2.02
CA ALA A 136 17.13 4.03 0.92
C ALA A 136 16.41 4.86 -0.16
N TYR A 137 15.10 4.72 -0.28
CA TYR A 137 14.28 5.40 -1.30
C TYR A 137 13.47 6.57 -0.75
N THR A 138 13.38 6.73 0.57
CA THR A 138 12.43 7.68 1.18
C THR A 138 12.65 9.11 0.72
N GLU A 139 13.89 9.61 0.75
CA GLU A 139 14.16 10.99 0.34
C GLU A 139 13.89 11.20 -1.15
N ARG A 140 14.39 10.30 -2.01
CA ARG A 140 14.20 10.37 -3.46
C ARG A 140 12.71 10.37 -3.83
N THR A 141 11.93 9.54 -3.14
CA THR A 141 10.48 9.42 -3.34
C THR A 141 9.73 10.67 -2.90
N LEU A 142 9.98 11.16 -1.68
CA LEU A 142 9.27 12.35 -1.16
C LEU A 142 9.68 13.63 -1.89
N ALA A 143 10.95 13.77 -2.27
CA ALA A 143 11.42 14.91 -3.05
C ALA A 143 10.79 14.93 -4.46
N LEU A 144 10.70 13.78 -5.12
CA LEU A 144 10.02 13.68 -6.41
C LEU A 144 8.52 13.97 -6.27
N TYR A 145 7.86 13.42 -5.25
CA TYR A 145 6.47 13.73 -4.93
C TYR A 145 6.25 15.24 -4.74
N ALA A 146 7.08 15.90 -3.93
CA ALA A 146 6.98 17.33 -3.65
C ALA A 146 7.10 18.18 -4.92
N ARG A 147 7.99 17.81 -5.86
CA ARG A 147 8.11 18.48 -7.16
C ARG A 147 6.89 18.30 -8.06
N LEU A 148 6.26 17.11 -8.04
CA LEU A 148 5.15 16.78 -8.94
C LEU A 148 3.78 17.21 -8.41
N ARG A 149 3.58 17.19 -7.09
CA ARG A 149 2.29 17.44 -6.43
C ARG A 149 1.62 18.79 -6.79
N PRO A 150 2.34 19.90 -7.02
CA PRO A 150 1.72 21.15 -7.52
C PRO A 150 1.08 21.01 -8.90
N THR A 151 1.65 20.17 -9.77
CA THR A 151 1.14 19.92 -11.14
C THR A 151 0.11 18.78 -11.15
N TYR A 152 0.31 17.77 -10.31
CA TYR A 152 -0.47 16.54 -10.26
C TYR A 152 -1.17 16.38 -8.91
N ALA A 153 -2.34 17.01 -8.76
CA ALA A 153 -3.17 16.88 -7.55
C ALA A 153 -3.71 15.46 -7.32
N ASN A 154 -3.71 14.62 -8.37
CA ASN A 154 -4.05 13.20 -8.30
C ASN A 154 -2.88 12.31 -7.85
N CYS A 155 -1.73 12.89 -7.49
CA CYS A 155 -0.60 12.17 -6.91
C CYS A 155 -0.76 12.05 -5.38
N ALA A 156 -0.47 10.87 -4.84
CA ALA A 156 -0.48 10.60 -3.40
C ALA A 156 0.76 9.82 -2.97
N CYS A 157 1.14 9.94 -1.70
CA CYS A 157 2.37 9.32 -1.19
C CYS A 157 2.15 8.54 0.10
N VAL A 158 3.05 7.61 0.40
CA VAL A 158 3.04 6.83 1.64
C VAL A 158 4.14 7.30 2.59
N VAL A 159 3.89 7.24 3.89
CA VAL A 159 4.90 7.41 4.95
C VAL A 159 4.80 6.28 5.98
N GLN A 160 5.91 6.01 6.67
CA GLN A 160 6.07 4.81 7.50
C GLN A 160 6.36 5.19 8.96
N ALA A 161 5.42 4.93 9.86
CA ALA A 161 5.49 5.35 11.26
C ALA A 161 6.73 4.86 12.03
N TYR A 162 7.35 3.75 11.60
CA TYR A 162 8.54 3.22 12.25
C TYR A 162 9.81 4.04 12.02
N LEU A 163 9.86 4.99 11.07
CA LEU A 163 11.07 5.77 10.80
C LEU A 163 11.11 7.02 11.69
N ARG A 164 12.28 7.29 12.26
CA ARG A 164 12.50 8.46 13.10
C ARG A 164 12.33 9.79 12.36
N ARG A 165 12.54 9.79 11.03
CA ARG A 165 12.37 10.96 10.14
C ARG A 165 10.91 11.32 9.84
N THR A 166 9.99 10.37 10.00
CA THR A 166 8.61 10.53 9.51
C THR A 166 7.83 11.70 10.11
N PRO A 167 8.00 12.11 11.39
CA PRO A 167 7.36 13.33 11.89
C PRO A 167 7.70 14.57 11.06
N ALA A 168 8.97 14.78 10.71
CA ALA A 168 9.39 15.91 9.88
C ALA A 168 8.89 15.76 8.43
N ASP A 169 8.89 14.54 7.89
CA ASP A 169 8.32 14.27 6.57
C ASP A 169 6.81 14.61 6.52
N VAL A 170 6.05 14.31 7.59
CA VAL A 170 4.62 14.62 7.68
C VAL A 170 4.38 16.13 7.72
N GLU A 171 5.20 16.92 8.42
CA GLU A 171 5.04 18.39 8.38
C GLU A 171 5.20 18.94 6.96
N ARG A 172 6.24 18.51 6.25
CA ARG A 172 6.45 18.89 4.84
C ARG A 172 5.25 18.50 3.95
N LEU A 173 4.66 17.34 4.19
CA LEU A 173 3.48 16.88 3.44
C LEU A 173 2.21 17.65 3.80
N VAL A 174 2.07 18.10 5.05
CA VAL A 174 0.96 18.95 5.48
C VAL A 174 1.04 20.31 4.80
N GLU A 175 2.23 20.91 4.71
CA GLU A 175 2.44 22.17 3.99
C GLU A 175 2.01 22.08 2.52
N LEU A 176 2.20 20.92 1.88
CA LEU A 176 1.81 20.64 0.50
C LEU A 176 0.31 20.28 0.32
N GLY A 177 -0.47 20.18 1.40
CA GLY A 177 -1.86 19.69 1.32
C GLY A 177 -1.94 18.27 0.75
N ALA A 178 -1.02 17.40 1.16
CA ALA A 178 -0.82 16.10 0.53
C ALA A 178 -1.97 15.10 0.76
N THR A 179 -2.16 14.19 -0.20
CA THR A 179 -2.87 12.93 0.08
C THR A 179 -1.84 11.92 0.59
N VAL A 180 -2.00 11.46 1.83
CA VAL A 180 -0.96 10.70 2.55
C VAL A 180 -1.52 9.39 3.10
N ARG A 181 -0.83 8.28 2.85
CA ARG A 181 -1.10 6.99 3.47
C ARG A 181 -0.09 6.79 4.58
N LEU A 182 -0.57 6.55 5.79
CA LEU A 182 0.25 6.20 6.94
C LEU A 182 0.22 4.68 7.14
N CYS A 183 1.38 4.03 7.07
CA CYS A 183 1.54 2.62 7.42
C CYS A 183 2.57 2.47 8.56
N LYS A 184 2.71 1.26 9.15
CA LYS A 184 3.74 1.03 10.18
C LYS A 184 5.15 1.00 9.58
N GLY A 185 5.30 0.41 8.40
CA GLY A 185 6.60 0.09 7.78
C GLY A 185 6.74 -1.42 7.57
N ALA A 186 7.24 -1.83 6.41
CA ALA A 186 7.29 -3.23 5.98
C ALA A 186 8.71 -3.78 5.76
N TYR A 187 9.72 -2.90 5.73
CA TYR A 187 11.11 -3.27 5.47
C TYR A 187 11.86 -3.52 6.77
N ARG A 188 13.04 -4.14 6.66
CA ARG A 188 13.95 -4.33 7.78
C ARG A 188 14.96 -3.20 7.77
N GLU A 189 14.92 -2.35 8.78
CA GLU A 189 15.73 -1.14 8.88
C GLU A 189 16.63 -1.16 10.13
N PRO A 190 17.80 -0.51 10.09
CA PRO A 190 18.67 -0.33 11.25
C PRO A 190 18.00 0.48 12.39
N ARG A 191 18.37 0.19 13.64
CA ARG A 191 17.77 0.81 14.85
C ARG A 191 18.05 2.32 14.96
N GLU A 192 19.09 2.75 14.28
CA GLU A 192 19.57 4.13 14.18
C GLU A 192 18.54 5.00 13.43
N ILE A 193 17.83 4.43 12.46
CA ILE A 193 16.85 5.16 11.63
C ILE A 193 15.40 4.75 11.88
N ALA A 194 15.18 3.56 12.45
CA ALA A 194 13.86 3.03 12.73
C ALA A 194 13.68 2.57 14.18
N TYR A 195 12.46 2.67 14.70
CA TYR A 195 12.11 2.13 16.01
C TYR A 195 12.15 0.59 15.97
N PRO A 196 13.00 -0.07 16.80
CA PRO A 196 13.08 -1.53 16.82
C PRO A 196 11.87 -2.16 17.52
N ASP A 197 11.30 -1.46 18.50
CA ASP A 197 10.24 -1.95 19.36
C ASP A 197 8.85 -1.62 18.81
N LYS A 198 7.98 -2.64 18.76
CA LYS A 198 6.60 -2.50 18.27
C LYS A 198 5.84 -1.40 19.02
N ARG A 199 6.05 -1.28 20.33
CA ARG A 199 5.39 -0.26 21.17
C ARG A 199 5.71 1.15 20.67
N ASP A 200 6.96 1.42 20.34
CA ASP A 200 7.40 2.72 19.86
C ASP A 200 6.82 3.03 18.48
N VAL A 201 6.77 2.02 17.59
CA VAL A 201 6.10 2.14 16.29
C VAL A 201 4.61 2.45 16.45
N ASP A 202 3.91 1.76 17.35
CA ASP A 202 2.48 1.99 17.60
C ASP A 202 2.25 3.40 18.18
N GLN A 203 3.11 3.87 19.09
CA GLN A 203 3.03 5.21 19.64
C GLN A 203 3.34 6.28 18.59
N ALA A 204 4.34 6.07 17.74
CA ALA A 204 4.65 6.95 16.62
C ALA A 204 3.46 7.03 15.65
N TYR A 205 2.86 5.89 15.29
CA TYR A 205 1.66 5.83 14.46
C TYR A 205 0.51 6.63 15.10
N ALA A 206 0.27 6.45 16.40
CA ALA A 206 -0.79 7.17 17.13
C ALA A 206 -0.58 8.69 17.12
N ARG A 207 0.64 9.18 17.30
CA ARG A 207 0.97 10.62 17.18
C ARG A 207 0.74 11.14 15.76
N LEU A 208 1.09 10.35 14.75
CA LEU A 208 0.92 10.72 13.35
C LEU A 208 -0.56 10.71 12.93
N ILE A 209 -1.41 9.84 13.50
CA ILE A 209 -2.87 9.94 13.37
C ILE A 209 -3.35 11.31 13.87
N ASP A 210 -2.96 11.68 15.09
CA ASP A 210 -3.41 12.94 15.70
C ASP A 210 -2.99 14.15 14.85
N ARG A 211 -1.78 14.12 14.29
CA ARG A 211 -1.24 15.19 13.45
C ARG A 211 -1.93 15.29 12.09
N LEU A 212 -2.13 14.17 11.40
CA LEU A 212 -2.76 14.15 10.07
C LEU A 212 -4.25 14.52 10.12
N LEU A 213 -4.92 14.26 11.24
CA LEU A 213 -6.31 14.68 11.49
C LEU A 213 -6.41 16.07 12.14
N ALA A 214 -5.30 16.80 12.30
CA ALA A 214 -5.34 18.11 12.94
C ALA A 214 -6.09 19.12 12.04
N PRO A 215 -6.85 20.09 12.61
CA PRO A 215 -7.63 21.03 11.82
C PRO A 215 -6.81 21.82 10.79
N ASP A 216 -5.57 22.20 11.11
CA ASP A 216 -4.67 22.89 10.20
C ASP A 216 -4.27 22.00 9.01
N ALA A 217 -4.00 20.71 9.24
CA ALA A 217 -3.67 19.77 8.18
C ALA A 217 -4.85 19.57 7.23
N LEU A 218 -6.03 19.30 7.79
CA LEU A 218 -7.25 19.13 7.00
C LEU A 218 -7.66 20.41 6.28
N GLY A 219 -7.44 21.58 6.89
CA GLY A 219 -7.68 22.90 6.29
C GLY A 219 -6.77 23.19 5.10
N ARG A 220 -5.55 22.64 5.09
CA ARG A 220 -4.63 22.70 3.93
C ARG A 220 -4.97 21.69 2.82
N GLY A 221 -6.02 20.89 3.00
CA GLY A 221 -6.44 19.89 2.02
C GLY A 221 -5.79 18.52 2.18
N VAL A 222 -5.15 18.25 3.33
CA VAL A 222 -4.60 16.91 3.61
C VAL A 222 -5.73 15.87 3.61
N TYR A 223 -5.47 14.75 2.94
CA TYR A 223 -6.35 13.58 2.95
C TYR A 223 -5.57 12.36 3.48
N PRO A 224 -5.85 11.90 4.71
CA PRO A 224 -5.15 10.76 5.28
C PRO A 224 -5.84 9.41 5.01
N GLY A 225 -5.05 8.44 4.56
CA GLY A 225 -5.38 7.01 4.56
C GLY A 225 -4.60 6.28 5.66
N PHE A 226 -5.29 5.58 6.55
CA PHE A 226 -4.68 4.85 7.66
C PHE A 226 -4.57 3.36 7.31
N ALA A 227 -3.41 2.95 6.80
CA ALA A 227 -3.11 1.58 6.42
C ALA A 227 -2.73 0.72 7.63
N THR A 228 -3.70 0.05 8.24
CA THR A 228 -3.50 -0.80 9.42
C THR A 228 -4.62 -1.83 9.62
N HIS A 229 -4.28 -2.95 10.27
CA HIS A 229 -5.23 -3.97 10.74
C HIS A 229 -5.26 -4.05 12.28
N ASP A 230 -4.70 -3.02 12.93
CA ASP A 230 -4.61 -2.90 14.37
C ASP A 230 -5.83 -2.15 14.89
N GLU A 231 -6.76 -2.88 15.50
CA GLU A 231 -8.04 -2.35 15.96
C GLU A 231 -7.87 -1.21 16.98
N ARG A 232 -6.78 -1.19 17.74
CA ARG A 232 -6.50 -0.10 18.70
C ARG A 232 -6.16 1.21 17.98
N LEU A 233 -5.39 1.13 16.89
CA LEU A 233 -5.06 2.30 16.07
C LEU A 233 -6.28 2.77 15.28
N ILE A 234 -7.11 1.84 14.78
CA ILE A 234 -8.36 2.17 14.10
C ILE A 234 -9.34 2.85 15.06
N ALA A 235 -9.46 2.36 16.29
CA ALA A 235 -10.24 3.01 17.34
C ALA A 235 -9.75 4.45 17.57
N ARG A 236 -8.43 4.66 17.70
CA ARG A 236 -7.89 6.03 17.84
C ARG A 236 -8.21 6.95 16.67
N VAL A 237 -8.17 6.46 15.43
CA VAL A 237 -8.60 7.25 14.25
C VAL A 237 -10.06 7.67 14.42
N ARG A 238 -10.95 6.74 14.79
CA ARG A 238 -12.38 7.01 14.99
C ARG A 238 -12.62 8.00 16.12
N ASP A 239 -11.98 7.80 17.26
CA ASP A 239 -12.13 8.68 18.43
C ASP A 239 -11.70 10.10 18.09
N ARG A 240 -10.54 10.26 17.44
CA ARG A 240 -10.05 11.58 17.01
C ARG A 240 -10.92 12.23 15.95
N ALA A 241 -11.46 11.44 15.01
CA ALA A 241 -12.40 11.94 14.02
C ALA A 241 -13.69 12.44 14.68
N ALA A 242 -14.24 11.68 15.63
CA ALA A 242 -15.45 12.05 16.36
C ALA A 242 -15.26 13.29 17.22
N GLU A 243 -14.19 13.35 18.02
CA GLU A 243 -13.84 14.49 18.87
C GLU A 243 -13.74 15.80 18.06
N ARG A 244 -13.19 15.71 16.84
CA ARG A 244 -12.97 16.86 15.95
C ARG A 244 -14.10 17.07 14.94
N ARG A 245 -15.17 16.25 14.99
CA ARG A 245 -16.31 16.27 14.06
C ARG A 245 -15.88 16.19 12.59
N ILE A 246 -14.88 15.35 12.31
CA ILE A 246 -14.37 15.12 10.96
C ILE A 246 -15.31 14.15 10.26
N ALA A 247 -15.83 14.57 9.09
CA ALA A 247 -16.70 13.74 8.27
C ALA A 247 -15.97 12.45 7.81
N ALA A 248 -16.70 11.34 7.71
CA ALA A 248 -16.14 10.01 7.43
C ALA A 248 -15.55 9.86 6.02
N ASP A 249 -15.84 10.79 5.12
CA ASP A 249 -15.29 10.88 3.77
C ASP A 249 -13.99 11.68 3.70
N ARG A 250 -13.55 12.32 4.80
CA ARG A 250 -12.31 13.11 4.88
C ARG A 250 -11.07 12.29 5.23
N PHE A 251 -11.23 11.00 5.49
CA PHE A 251 -10.15 10.05 5.73
C PHE A 251 -10.62 8.65 5.31
N GLU A 252 -9.70 7.69 5.22
CA GLU A 252 -10.06 6.30 4.97
C GLU A 252 -9.23 5.32 5.81
N ILE A 253 -9.79 4.16 6.11
CA ILE A 253 -9.04 3.02 6.63
C ILE A 253 -8.60 2.17 5.45
N GLN A 254 -7.33 1.77 5.42
CA GLN A 254 -6.79 0.96 4.34
C GLN A 254 -6.32 -0.39 4.89
N MET A 255 -6.69 -1.45 4.18
CA MET A 255 -6.46 -2.84 4.59
C MET A 255 -5.87 -3.62 3.41
N LEU A 256 -5.35 -4.80 3.70
CA LEU A 256 -4.82 -5.71 2.70
C LEU A 256 -5.85 -6.76 2.34
N TYR A 257 -5.88 -7.13 1.07
CA TYR A 257 -6.68 -8.24 0.60
C TYR A 257 -6.35 -9.54 1.37
N GLY A 258 -7.39 -10.28 1.75
CA GLY A 258 -7.28 -11.53 2.50
C GLY A 258 -7.03 -11.41 4.01
N ILE A 259 -6.74 -10.20 4.52
CA ILE A 259 -6.41 -9.97 5.93
C ILE A 259 -7.59 -9.28 6.65
N ARG A 260 -8.17 -9.98 7.62
CA ARG A 260 -9.32 -9.50 8.41
C ARG A 260 -10.46 -8.90 7.55
N PRO A 261 -10.98 -9.64 6.55
CA PRO A 261 -12.11 -9.17 5.75
C PRO A 261 -13.36 -8.89 6.60
N ASP A 262 -13.52 -9.60 7.72
CA ASP A 262 -14.53 -9.37 8.76
C ASP A 262 -14.46 -7.94 9.32
N LEU A 263 -13.25 -7.46 9.64
CA LEU A 263 -13.04 -6.12 10.16
C LEU A 263 -13.32 -5.06 9.08
N GLY A 264 -12.89 -5.29 7.84
CA GLY A 264 -13.19 -4.39 6.72
C GLY A 264 -14.69 -4.20 6.51
N ALA A 265 -15.46 -5.30 6.52
CA ALA A 265 -16.92 -5.26 6.43
C ALA A 265 -17.55 -4.54 7.64
N ALA A 266 -17.10 -4.83 8.85
CA ALA A 266 -17.59 -4.18 10.07
C ALA A 266 -17.35 -2.66 10.06
N LEU A 267 -16.17 -2.21 9.63
CA LEU A 267 -15.85 -0.78 9.52
C LEU A 267 -16.70 -0.09 8.46
N ARG A 268 -16.94 -0.76 7.32
CA ARG A 268 -17.82 -0.22 6.28
C ARG A 268 -19.27 -0.10 6.76
N ALA A 269 -19.76 -1.08 7.52
CA ALA A 269 -21.10 -1.03 8.14
C ALA A 269 -21.25 0.13 9.14
N GLN A 270 -20.15 0.56 9.76
CA GLN A 270 -20.09 1.75 10.61
C GLN A 270 -20.00 3.07 9.82
N GLY A 271 -20.09 3.03 8.48
CA GLY A 271 -20.08 4.22 7.63
C GLY A 271 -18.68 4.76 7.29
N LEU A 272 -17.61 4.04 7.63
CA LEU A 272 -16.25 4.47 7.28
C LEU A 272 -15.91 4.13 5.82
N ALA A 273 -15.14 5.01 5.18
CA ALA A 273 -14.46 4.67 3.93
C ALA A 273 -13.37 3.63 4.21
N VAL A 274 -13.47 2.48 3.52
CA VAL A 274 -12.50 1.40 3.63
C VAL A 274 -11.97 1.05 2.24
N ARG A 275 -10.65 1.06 2.08
CA ARG A 275 -9.96 0.66 0.85
C ARG A 275 -9.12 -0.60 1.06
N VAL A 276 -9.28 -1.58 0.19
CA VAL A 276 -8.55 -2.84 0.24
C VAL A 276 -7.49 -2.87 -0.85
N LEU A 277 -6.22 -3.07 -0.48
CA LEU A 277 -5.11 -3.25 -1.40
C LEU A 277 -5.09 -4.68 -1.93
N VAL A 278 -5.35 -4.81 -3.23
CA VAL A 278 -5.47 -6.03 -4.02
C VAL A 278 -4.23 -6.15 -4.92
N PRO A 279 -3.29 -7.03 -4.60
CA PRO A 279 -2.10 -7.26 -5.41
C PRO A 279 -2.36 -8.30 -6.51
N PHE A 280 -1.68 -8.14 -7.64
CA PHE A 280 -1.66 -9.10 -8.74
C PHE A 280 -0.31 -9.08 -9.45
N GLY A 281 -0.04 -10.10 -10.25
CA GLY A 281 1.17 -10.20 -11.07
C GLY A 281 1.99 -11.44 -10.73
N GLU A 282 2.99 -11.67 -11.56
CA GLU A 282 3.86 -12.84 -11.56
C GLU A 282 4.80 -12.83 -10.35
N ASP A 283 5.24 -11.66 -9.90
CA ASP A 283 6.17 -11.44 -8.77
C ASP A 283 5.52 -11.55 -7.38
N TRP A 284 4.60 -12.50 -7.23
CA TRP A 284 3.78 -12.63 -6.02
C TRP A 284 4.52 -13.15 -4.79
N TYR A 285 5.60 -13.92 -4.98
CA TYR A 285 6.24 -14.68 -3.90
C TYR A 285 6.83 -13.82 -2.79
N GLY A 286 7.63 -12.80 -3.15
CA GLY A 286 8.23 -11.89 -2.17
C GLY A 286 7.17 -11.15 -1.35
N TYR A 287 6.12 -10.67 -2.03
CA TYR A 287 4.97 -10.04 -1.38
C TYR A 287 4.28 -10.98 -0.39
N PHE A 288 3.96 -12.19 -0.84
CA PHE A 288 3.27 -13.22 -0.06
C PHE A 288 4.06 -13.61 1.20
N MET A 289 5.38 -13.83 1.07
CA MET A 289 6.24 -14.16 2.21
C MET A 289 6.29 -13.03 3.25
N ARG A 290 6.30 -11.77 2.81
CA ARG A 290 6.18 -10.62 3.72
C ARG A 290 4.82 -10.61 4.45
N ARG A 291 3.71 -10.97 3.78
CA ARG A 291 2.39 -11.09 4.43
C ARG A 291 2.33 -12.22 5.47
N LEU A 292 3.02 -13.35 5.21
CA LEU A 292 3.15 -14.44 6.18
C LEU A 292 3.94 -14.01 7.41
N ALA A 293 5.01 -13.23 7.23
CA ALA A 293 5.87 -12.76 8.32
C ALA A 293 5.17 -11.79 9.29
N GLU A 294 4.09 -11.14 8.86
CA GLU A 294 3.40 -10.11 9.65
C GLU A 294 2.48 -10.65 10.75
N ARG A 295 1.95 -11.88 10.63
CA ARG A 295 1.12 -12.49 11.69
C ARG A 295 1.39 -13.99 11.83
N PRO A 296 1.77 -14.49 13.03
CA PRO A 296 1.93 -15.92 13.31
C PRO A 296 0.67 -16.76 12.99
N ALA A 297 -0.52 -16.18 13.14
CA ALA A 297 -1.79 -16.83 12.78
C ALA A 297 -1.90 -17.15 11.27
N ASN A 298 -1.32 -16.33 10.39
CA ASN A 298 -1.29 -16.60 8.95
C ASN A 298 -0.45 -17.86 8.67
N LEU A 299 0.62 -18.06 9.44
CA LEU A 299 1.46 -19.25 9.34
C LEU A 299 0.79 -20.49 9.95
N LEU A 300 0.12 -20.35 11.10
CA LEU A 300 -0.61 -21.45 11.73
C LEU A 300 -1.73 -21.98 10.82
N PHE A 301 -2.39 -21.09 10.08
CA PHE A 301 -3.40 -21.43 9.08
C PHE A 301 -2.78 -22.11 7.84
N LEU A 302 -1.61 -21.66 7.37
CA LEU A 302 -0.86 -22.34 6.30
C LEU A 302 -0.47 -23.77 6.71
N LEU A 303 0.11 -23.95 7.90
CA LEU A 303 0.50 -25.27 8.41
C LEU A 303 -0.70 -26.21 8.56
N ARG A 304 -1.85 -25.71 9.02
CA ARG A 304 -3.10 -26.49 9.11
C ARG A 304 -3.64 -26.95 7.76
N ASN A 305 -3.46 -26.17 6.70
CA ASN A 305 -3.91 -26.56 5.36
C ASN A 305 -2.90 -27.45 4.63
N LEU A 306 -1.60 -27.36 4.96
CA LEU A 306 -0.59 -28.29 4.45
C LEU A 306 -0.72 -29.69 5.05
N GLY A 307 -1.17 -29.82 6.31
CA GLY A 307 -1.41 -31.11 6.97
C GLY A 307 -2.74 -31.79 6.62
N ARG A 308 -3.51 -31.24 5.68
CA ARG A 308 -4.78 -31.78 5.17
C ARG A 308 -4.74 -32.10 3.66
N GLY A 309 -3.56 -31.97 3.05
CA GLY A 309 -3.30 -32.32 1.66
C GLY A 309 -2.53 -33.63 1.54
#